data_AF-A0A7Z9RWV5-F1
#
_entry.id   AF-A0A7Z9RWV5-F1
#
_cell.length_a   1.000
_cell.length_b   1.000
_cell.length_c   1.000
_cell.angle_alpha   90.00
_cell.angle_beta   90.00
_cell.angle_gamma   90.00
#
_symmetry.space_group_name_H-M   'P 1'
#
loop_
_entity.id
_entity.type
_entity.pdbx_description
1 polymer ?
#
loop_
_entity_poly.entity_id
_entity_poly.type
_entity_poly.pdbx_seq_one_letter_code
_entity_poly.pdbx_strand_id
1 'polypeptide(L)'
;MKDISLNRSLLSVATILALGCMCFNTPALSQVDEADPATEIESESKIGPIPTVDLGDEALDADYARFLALIEEKEYARAFSVIKRIKGKVRKPAENIAEAFERCMKEAEGGVVLEKARKYADKDKMKQALAVIEKEDPSGDAFDGSFTGEELSQLREEAFDA
;
A
#
# COMPACT_ATOMS: atom_id res chain seq x y z
N MET A 1 22.76 41.22 26.44
CA MET A 1 21.89 42.24 27.09
C MET A 1 21.12 42.99 26.02
N LYS A 2 19.85 42.64 25.85
CA LYS A 2 18.72 43.50 25.45
C LYS A 2 17.49 42.60 25.42
N ASP A 3 16.85 42.54 26.58
CA ASP A 3 15.52 42.00 26.83
C ASP A 3 14.48 42.83 26.08
N ILE A 4 13.56 42.15 25.38
CA ILE A 4 12.22 42.70 25.11
C ILE A 4 11.22 41.61 25.45
N SER A 5 10.79 41.70 26.71
CA SER A 5 9.58 41.13 27.27
C SER A 5 8.37 41.76 26.58
N LEU A 6 7.48 40.93 26.05
CA LEU A 6 6.11 41.31 25.72
C LEU A 6 5.17 40.47 26.56
N ASN A 7 4.56 41.19 27.48
CA ASN A 7 3.76 40.76 28.60
C ASN A 7 2.29 40.62 28.14
N ARG A 8 1.58 39.67 28.78
CA ARG A 8 0.13 39.66 29.09
C ARG A 8 -0.91 39.44 27.98
N SER A 9 -1.63 38.33 28.09
CA SER A 9 -3.04 38.27 28.57
C SER A 9 -3.48 36.80 28.62
N LEU A 10 -3.57 36.10 29.76
CA LEU A 10 -4.71 36.02 30.70
C LEU A 10 -6.11 35.99 30.06
N LEU A 11 -6.71 34.78 30.04
CA LEU A 11 -8.16 34.46 30.19
C LEU A 11 -8.27 32.92 30.15
N SER A 12 -8.20 32.24 31.29
CA SER A 12 -9.32 31.89 32.19
C SER A 12 -10.33 30.88 31.62
N VAL A 13 -10.17 29.62 32.07
CA VAL A 13 -11.19 28.73 32.66
C VAL A 13 -12.64 28.85 32.17
N ALA A 14 -13.19 27.78 31.59
CA ALA A 14 -14.55 27.32 31.89
C ALA A 14 -14.78 25.86 31.47
N THR A 15 -14.92 25.02 32.50
CA THR A 15 -15.44 23.66 32.57
C THR A 15 -16.92 23.64 32.18
N ILE A 16 -17.40 22.69 31.34
CA ILE A 16 -18.78 22.19 31.41
C ILE A 16 -18.79 20.67 31.16
N LEU A 17 -19.06 19.94 32.23
CA LEU A 17 -19.48 18.54 32.28
C LEU A 17 -21.01 18.53 32.12
N ALA A 18 -21.57 17.72 31.22
CA ALA A 18 -23.01 17.45 31.21
C ALA A 18 -23.25 15.96 30.91
N LEU A 19 -23.57 15.25 31.99
CA LEU A 19 -24.11 13.90 32.05
C LEU A 19 -25.59 13.95 31.64
N GLY A 20 -26.04 13.00 30.82
CA GLY A 20 -27.45 12.91 30.41
C GLY A 20 -27.82 11.53 29.92
N CYS A 21 -28.00 10.59 30.86
CA CYS A 21 -28.74 9.36 30.62
C CYS A 21 -30.20 9.70 30.27
N MET A 22 -30.70 9.22 29.14
CA MET A 22 -32.11 8.86 28.99
C MET A 22 -32.23 7.56 28.20
N CYS A 23 -32.68 6.52 28.90
CA CYS A 23 -33.24 5.33 28.32
C CYS A 23 -34.54 5.69 27.58
N PHE A 24 -34.64 5.36 26.30
CA PHE A 24 -35.93 5.23 25.63
C PHE A 24 -35.98 3.91 24.86
N ASN A 25 -36.90 3.06 25.32
CA ASN A 25 -37.42 1.91 24.61
C ASN A 25 -37.91 2.31 23.22
N THR A 26 -37.60 1.50 22.21
CA THR A 26 -38.43 1.40 21.00
C THR A 26 -38.65 -0.08 20.64
N PRO A 27 -39.79 -0.40 19.99
CA PRO A 27 -40.37 -1.73 19.95
C PRO A 27 -39.86 -2.59 18.80
N ALA A 28 -40.10 -3.90 18.93
CA ALA A 28 -39.89 -4.91 17.91
C ALA A 28 -40.64 -4.62 16.60
N LEU A 29 -39.92 -4.74 15.48
CA LEU A 29 -40.51 -4.99 14.16
C LEU A 29 -39.72 -6.10 13.43
N SER A 30 -40.50 -7.14 13.12
CA SER A 30 -40.34 -8.28 12.24
C SER A 30 -39.34 -8.20 11.08
N GLN A 31 -38.52 -9.26 10.99
CA GLN A 31 -38.04 -10.00 9.81
C GLN A 31 -37.79 -9.24 8.49
N VAL A 32 -36.54 -9.25 8.01
CA VAL A 32 -36.19 -9.52 6.60
C VAL A 32 -34.79 -10.13 6.55
N ASP A 33 -34.71 -11.21 5.77
CA ASP A 33 -33.59 -11.82 5.05
C ASP A 33 -32.38 -12.46 5.73
N GLU A 34 -32.09 -13.59 5.10
CA GLU A 34 -30.94 -14.46 5.12
C GLU A 34 -29.65 -13.81 5.62
N ALA A 35 -29.02 -14.50 6.55
CA ALA A 35 -27.58 -14.43 6.69
C ALA A 35 -26.97 -14.81 5.33
N ASP A 36 -26.58 -13.77 4.58
CA ASP A 36 -25.56 -13.84 3.55
C ASP A 36 -24.38 -14.63 4.15
N PRO A 37 -24.01 -15.80 3.63
CA PRO A 37 -22.77 -16.41 4.04
C PRO A 37 -21.71 -15.43 3.59
N ALA A 38 -21.17 -14.68 4.57
CA ALA A 38 -19.94 -13.94 4.44
C ALA A 38 -18.99 -14.86 3.68
N THR A 39 -18.84 -14.56 2.39
CA THR A 39 -17.85 -15.23 1.58
C THR A 39 -16.57 -14.72 2.20
N GLU A 40 -15.97 -15.54 3.05
CA GLU A 40 -14.55 -15.46 3.35
C GLU A 40 -13.88 -15.52 1.99
N ILE A 41 -13.67 -14.34 1.40
CA ILE A 41 -12.71 -14.17 0.34
C ILE A 41 -11.42 -14.45 1.08
N GLU A 42 -11.00 -15.72 1.08
CA GLU A 42 -9.63 -16.10 1.30
C GLU A 42 -8.83 -15.19 0.37
N SER A 43 -8.30 -14.12 0.93
CA SER A 43 -7.38 -13.25 0.24
C SER A 43 -6.10 -14.04 0.10
N GLU A 44 -6.07 -14.93 -0.89
CA GLU A 44 -4.85 -15.42 -1.51
C GLU A 44 -3.93 -14.20 -1.66
N SER A 45 -2.70 -14.28 -1.13
CA SER A 45 -1.75 -13.16 -1.14
C SER A 45 -1.75 -12.49 -2.52
N LYS A 46 -2.19 -11.24 -2.60
CA LYS A 46 -2.72 -10.70 -3.87
C LYS A 46 -1.65 -10.40 -4.93
N ILE A 47 -0.36 -10.44 -4.59
CA ILE A 47 0.74 -10.27 -5.56
C ILE A 47 1.38 -11.62 -5.90
N GLY A 48 1.75 -12.44 -4.90
CA GLY A 48 2.40 -13.73 -5.12
C GLY A 48 3.74 -13.63 -5.88
N PRO A 49 4.32 -14.75 -6.36
CA PRO A 49 5.53 -14.68 -7.18
C PRO A 49 5.24 -14.02 -8.53
N ILE A 50 6.24 -13.33 -9.07
CA ILE A 50 6.12 -12.69 -10.40
C ILE A 50 5.82 -13.77 -11.45
N PRO A 51 4.70 -13.68 -12.18
CA PRO A 51 4.29 -14.70 -13.13
C PRO A 51 5.18 -14.66 -14.38
N THR A 52 5.65 -15.81 -14.88
CA THR A 52 6.29 -15.85 -16.20
C THR A 52 5.23 -15.78 -17.29
N VAL A 53 5.41 -14.91 -18.28
CA VAL A 53 4.45 -14.69 -19.38
C VAL A 53 5.18 -14.70 -20.72
N ASP A 54 4.59 -15.38 -21.70
CA ASP A 54 4.95 -15.27 -23.12
C ASP A 54 4.10 -14.16 -23.77
N LEU A 55 4.74 -13.11 -24.25
CA LEU A 55 4.08 -11.95 -24.86
C LEU A 55 3.89 -12.12 -26.37
N GLY A 56 4.46 -13.19 -26.97
CA GLY A 56 4.35 -13.51 -28.39
C GLY A 56 5.11 -12.54 -29.31
N ASP A 57 6.04 -11.75 -28.75
CA ASP A 57 6.88 -10.80 -29.47
C ASP A 57 8.27 -10.79 -28.85
N GLU A 58 9.28 -11.20 -29.62
CA GLU A 58 10.66 -11.39 -29.13
C GLU A 58 11.24 -10.13 -28.48
N ALA A 59 10.90 -8.93 -28.98
CA ALA A 59 11.39 -7.69 -28.41
C ALA A 59 10.68 -7.36 -27.08
N LEU A 60 9.39 -7.67 -26.96
CA LEU A 60 8.66 -7.54 -25.70
C LEU A 60 9.10 -8.58 -24.67
N ASP A 61 9.34 -9.82 -25.08
CA ASP A 61 9.84 -10.88 -24.20
C ASP A 61 11.25 -10.55 -23.69
N ALA A 62 12.12 -9.99 -24.56
CA ALA A 62 13.41 -9.48 -24.13
C ALA A 62 13.27 -8.29 -23.16
N ASP A 63 12.34 -7.36 -23.41
CA ASP A 63 12.03 -6.28 -22.45
C ASP A 63 11.55 -6.87 -21.11
N TYR A 64 10.74 -7.93 -21.12
CA TYR A 64 10.20 -8.60 -19.94
C TYR A 64 11.28 -9.35 -19.14
N ALA A 65 12.17 -10.07 -19.82
CA ALA A 65 13.33 -10.70 -19.17
C ALA A 65 14.24 -9.65 -18.51
N ARG A 66 14.43 -8.48 -19.14
CA ARG A 66 15.15 -7.36 -18.50
C ARG A 66 14.43 -6.81 -17.29
N PHE A 67 13.10 -6.78 -17.28
CA PHE A 67 12.34 -6.41 -16.09
C PHE A 67 12.62 -7.37 -14.93
N LEU A 68 12.57 -8.69 -15.17
CA LEU A 68 12.84 -9.70 -14.15
C LEU A 68 14.25 -9.55 -13.56
N ALA A 69 15.26 -9.41 -14.41
CA ALA A 69 16.64 -9.21 -13.97
C ALA A 69 16.80 -7.95 -13.09
N LEU A 70 16.13 -6.84 -13.44
CA LEU A 70 16.17 -5.61 -12.65
C LEU A 70 15.48 -5.77 -11.28
N ILE A 71 14.43 -6.59 -11.18
CA ILE A 71 13.81 -6.92 -9.89
C ILE A 71 14.80 -7.71 -9.03
N GLU A 72 15.46 -8.72 -9.58
CA GLU A 72 16.46 -9.53 -8.87
C GLU A 72 17.65 -8.68 -8.39
N GLU A 73 18.10 -7.73 -9.22
CA GLU A 73 19.15 -6.76 -8.89
C GLU A 73 18.70 -5.66 -7.92
N LYS A 74 17.42 -5.65 -7.51
CA LYS A 74 16.79 -4.63 -6.66
C LYS A 74 16.86 -3.22 -7.26
N GLU A 75 16.89 -3.09 -8.58
CA GLU A 75 16.85 -1.83 -9.31
C GLU A 75 15.40 -1.46 -9.69
N TYR A 76 14.56 -1.24 -8.69
CA TYR A 76 13.10 -1.18 -8.85
C TYR A 76 12.64 0.03 -9.66
N ALA A 77 13.28 1.20 -9.54
CA ALA A 77 12.95 2.37 -10.36
C ALA A 77 13.16 2.11 -11.87
N ARG A 78 14.21 1.36 -12.22
CA ARG A 78 14.47 0.94 -13.59
C ARG A 78 13.50 -0.15 -14.02
N ALA A 79 13.23 -1.14 -13.16
CA ALA A 79 12.24 -2.19 -13.41
C ALA A 79 10.85 -1.60 -13.71
N PHE A 80 10.37 -0.68 -12.88
CA PHE A 80 9.08 0.01 -13.03
C PHE A 80 8.97 0.72 -14.39
N SER A 81 10.04 1.37 -14.82
CA SER A 81 10.11 2.06 -16.12
C SER A 81 10.01 1.09 -17.30
N VAL A 82 10.59 -0.10 -17.19
CA VAL A 82 10.53 -1.15 -18.21
C VAL A 82 9.13 -1.74 -18.30
N ILE A 83 8.54 -2.19 -17.18
CA ILE A 83 7.23 -2.83 -17.21
C ILE A 83 6.12 -1.88 -17.67
N LYS A 84 6.18 -0.59 -17.29
CA LYS A 84 5.26 0.44 -17.80
C LYS A 84 5.34 0.60 -19.32
N ARG A 85 6.55 0.48 -19.89
CA ARG A 85 6.77 0.54 -21.34
C ARG A 85 6.19 -0.68 -22.04
N ILE A 86 6.40 -1.88 -21.50
CA ILE A 86 5.84 -3.13 -22.04
C ILE A 86 4.32 -3.04 -22.05
N LYS A 87 3.69 -2.69 -20.92
CA LYS A 87 2.24 -2.52 -20.80
C LYS A 87 1.68 -1.53 -21.83
N GLY A 88 2.42 -0.45 -22.14
CA GLY A 88 2.02 0.53 -23.16
C GLY A 88 2.12 0.04 -24.61
N LYS A 89 2.95 -0.99 -24.88
CA LYS A 89 3.12 -1.59 -26.21
C LYS A 89 2.12 -2.72 -26.46
N VAL A 90 1.76 -3.48 -25.43
CA VAL A 90 0.78 -4.58 -25.55
C VAL A 90 -0.64 -4.02 -25.60
N ARG A 91 -1.24 -4.02 -26.79
CA ARG A 91 -2.61 -3.54 -26.99
C ARG A 91 -3.61 -4.68 -26.82
N LYS A 92 -4.61 -4.48 -25.96
CA LYS A 92 -5.66 -5.46 -25.67
C LYS A 92 -5.06 -6.84 -25.30
N PRO A 93 -4.22 -6.90 -24.24
CA PRO A 93 -3.70 -8.16 -23.75
C PRO A 93 -4.83 -9.14 -23.46
N ALA A 94 -4.56 -10.44 -23.63
CA ALA A 94 -5.39 -11.47 -23.03
C ALA A 94 -5.46 -11.25 -21.50
N GLU A 95 -6.56 -11.68 -20.87
CA GLU A 95 -6.83 -11.41 -19.45
C GLU A 95 -5.68 -11.85 -18.53
N ASN A 96 -5.15 -13.05 -18.76
CA ASN A 96 -3.98 -13.57 -18.03
C ASN A 96 -2.73 -12.69 -18.15
N ILE A 97 -2.49 -12.07 -19.32
CA ILE A 97 -1.37 -11.14 -19.54
C ILE A 97 -1.65 -9.80 -18.84
N ALA A 98 -2.90 -9.34 -18.87
CA ALA A 98 -3.31 -8.11 -18.20
C ALA A 98 -3.10 -8.21 -16.68
N GLU A 99 -3.57 -9.29 -16.08
CA GLU A 99 -3.38 -9.59 -14.66
C GLU A 99 -1.89 -9.70 -14.30
N ALA A 100 -1.10 -10.38 -15.13
CA ALA A 100 0.33 -10.51 -14.91
C ALA A 100 1.03 -9.15 -14.90
N PHE A 101 0.67 -8.24 -15.81
CA PHE A 101 1.21 -6.89 -15.80
C PHE A 101 0.77 -6.08 -14.59
N GLU A 102 -0.45 -6.26 -14.10
CA GLU A 102 -0.87 -5.60 -12.86
C GLU A 102 -0.03 -6.06 -11.67
N ARG A 103 0.25 -7.37 -11.56
CA ARG A 103 1.13 -7.91 -10.52
C ARG A 103 2.56 -7.37 -10.66
N CYS A 104 3.14 -7.42 -11.86
CA CYS A 104 4.50 -6.92 -12.12
C CYS A 104 4.62 -5.42 -11.83
N MET A 105 3.59 -4.63 -12.13
CA MET A 105 3.55 -3.20 -11.82
C MET A 105 3.53 -2.96 -10.31
N LYS A 106 2.68 -3.69 -9.57
CA LYS A 106 2.58 -3.58 -8.11
C LYS A 106 3.89 -3.95 -7.41
N GLU A 107 4.52 -5.05 -7.82
CA GLU A 107 5.84 -5.46 -7.30
C GLU A 107 6.88 -4.35 -7.48
N ALA A 108 7.01 -3.83 -8.71
CA ALA A 108 7.98 -2.79 -8.98
C ALA A 108 7.67 -1.47 -8.26
N GLU A 109 6.40 -1.13 -8.10
CA GLU A 109 5.97 0.04 -7.32
C GLU A 109 6.30 -0.11 -5.83
N GLY A 110 6.02 -1.29 -5.25
CA GLY A 110 6.42 -1.63 -3.89
C GLY A 110 7.93 -1.50 -3.68
N GLY A 111 8.73 -2.00 -4.62
CA GLY A 111 10.18 -1.85 -4.61
C GLY A 111 10.67 -0.40 -4.71
N VAL A 112 10.02 0.44 -5.51
CA VAL A 112 10.34 1.89 -5.57
C VAL A 112 10.04 2.58 -4.23
N VAL A 113 8.92 2.21 -3.59
CA VAL A 113 8.57 2.71 -2.27
C VAL A 113 9.57 2.25 -1.22
N LEU A 114 10.00 0.99 -1.26
CA LEU A 114 11.05 0.43 -0.43
C LEU A 114 12.37 1.23 -0.56
N GLU A 115 12.84 1.45 -1.79
CA GLU A 115 14.05 2.26 -2.06
C GLU A 115 13.95 3.66 -1.48
N LYS A 116 12.76 4.26 -1.55
CA LYS A 116 12.53 5.62 -1.04
C LYS A 116 12.50 5.64 0.49
N ALA A 117 11.78 4.70 1.11
CA ALA A 117 11.65 4.60 2.56
C ALA A 117 13.01 4.37 3.24
N ARG A 118 13.84 3.47 2.68
CA ARG A 118 15.18 3.16 3.19
C ARG A 118 16.17 4.33 3.22
N LYS A 119 15.90 5.40 2.47
CA LYS A 119 16.74 6.61 2.47
C LYS A 119 16.52 7.48 3.70
N TYR A 120 15.43 7.26 4.45
CA TYR A 120 15.07 8.08 5.58
C TYR A 120 15.38 7.36 6.89
N ALA A 121 16.26 7.97 7.70
CA ALA A 121 16.43 7.59 9.11
C ALA A 121 15.34 8.20 10.03
N ASP A 122 14.61 9.20 9.52
CA ASP A 122 13.52 9.87 10.22
C ASP A 122 12.21 9.09 10.03
N LYS A 123 11.60 8.66 11.15
CA LYS A 123 10.40 7.83 11.16
C LYS A 123 9.23 8.50 10.44
N ASP A 124 9.01 9.80 10.60
CA ASP A 124 7.87 10.49 9.97
C ASP A 124 8.04 10.56 8.44
N LYS A 125 9.26 10.77 7.96
CA LYS A 125 9.57 10.71 6.52
C LYS A 125 9.47 9.30 5.96
N MET A 126 9.84 8.28 6.75
CA MET A 126 9.65 6.88 6.38
C MET A 126 8.16 6.55 6.25
N LYS A 127 7.33 6.93 7.24
CA LYS A 127 5.86 6.80 7.17
C LYS A 127 5.28 7.48 5.94
N GLN A 128 5.70 8.71 5.64
CA GLN A 128 5.24 9.42 4.44
C GLN A 128 5.62 8.71 3.13
N ALA A 129 6.77 8.03 3.08
CA ALA A 129 7.15 7.22 1.92
C ALA A 129 6.28 5.96 1.79
N LEU A 130 6.03 5.28 2.92
CA LEU A 130 5.21 4.06 2.98
C LEU A 130 3.71 4.32 2.81
N ALA A 131 3.22 5.54 3.11
CA ALA A 131 1.80 5.90 3.01
C ALA A 131 1.19 5.68 1.61
N VAL A 132 2.03 5.65 0.56
CA VAL A 132 1.60 5.35 -0.80
C VAL A 132 1.04 3.94 -0.91
N ILE A 133 1.73 2.94 -0.33
CA ILE A 133 1.28 1.55 -0.33
C ILE A 133 0.29 1.27 0.80
N GLU A 134 0.40 1.95 1.94
CA GLU A 134 -0.47 1.74 3.10
C GLU A 134 -1.95 2.02 2.79
N LYS A 135 -2.23 3.04 1.97
CA LYS A 135 -3.60 3.36 1.57
C LYS A 135 -4.23 2.25 0.71
N GLU A 136 -3.43 1.58 -0.10
CA GLU A 136 -3.89 0.52 -1.01
C GLU A 136 -3.87 -0.86 -0.34
N ASP A 137 -3.01 -1.01 0.66
CA ASP A 137 -2.79 -2.22 1.43
C ASP A 137 -2.74 -1.90 2.93
N PRO A 138 -3.87 -1.63 3.59
CA PRO A 138 -3.89 -1.30 5.01
C PRO A 138 -3.54 -2.48 5.91
N SER A 139 -3.67 -3.73 5.44
CA SER A 139 -3.40 -4.92 6.26
C SER A 139 -1.92 -5.28 6.35
N GLY A 140 -1.12 -4.93 5.33
CA GLY A 140 0.30 -5.32 5.31
C GLY A 140 0.61 -6.48 4.37
N ASP A 141 -0.43 -7.18 3.91
CA ASP A 141 -0.30 -8.51 3.32
C ASP A 141 -0.38 -8.48 1.79
N ALA A 142 -0.61 -7.32 1.17
CA ALA A 142 -0.75 -7.26 -0.29
C ALA A 142 0.52 -7.72 -1.00
N PHE A 143 1.68 -7.61 -0.34
CA PHE A 143 2.99 -7.99 -0.86
C PHE A 143 3.45 -9.37 -0.36
N ASP A 144 2.60 -10.15 0.29
CA ASP A 144 2.97 -11.50 0.70
C ASP A 144 3.33 -12.37 -0.51
N GLY A 145 4.44 -13.11 -0.36
CA GLY A 145 5.00 -13.95 -1.42
C GLY A 145 5.66 -13.19 -2.58
N SER A 146 5.71 -11.86 -2.52
CA SER A 146 6.40 -10.99 -3.49
C SER A 146 7.91 -10.88 -3.20
N PHE A 147 8.70 -10.35 -4.13
CA PHE A 147 10.14 -10.13 -3.92
C PHE A 147 10.44 -9.05 -2.87
N THR A 148 9.52 -8.12 -2.69
CA THR A 148 9.67 -6.95 -1.80
C THR A 148 8.92 -7.08 -0.48
N GLY A 149 8.05 -8.09 -0.35
CA GLY A 149 7.11 -8.24 0.77
C GLY A 149 7.76 -8.24 2.14
N GLU A 150 8.72 -9.12 2.37
CA GLU A 150 9.39 -9.23 3.67
C GLU A 150 10.06 -7.91 4.09
N GLU A 151 10.76 -7.25 3.15
CA GLU A 151 11.46 -5.99 3.41
C GLU A 151 10.46 -4.83 3.64
N LEU A 152 9.33 -4.83 2.96
CA LEU A 152 8.26 -3.84 3.15
C LEU A 152 7.57 -4.03 4.50
N SER A 153 7.27 -5.26 4.89
CA SER A 153 6.67 -5.57 6.19
C SER A 153 7.58 -5.14 7.35
N GLN A 154 8.89 -5.43 7.26
CA GLN A 154 9.87 -4.98 8.26
C GLN A 154 9.90 -3.44 8.40
N LEU A 155 9.92 -2.71 7.29
CA LEU A 155 9.91 -1.24 7.35
C LEU A 155 8.59 -0.68 7.91
N ARG A 156 7.47 -1.37 7.70
CA ARG A 156 6.18 -0.97 8.29
C ARG A 156 6.21 -1.13 9.80
N GLU A 157 6.69 -2.26 10.31
CA GLU A 157 6.86 -2.48 11.75
C GLU A 157 7.79 -1.41 12.36
N GLU A 158 8.95 -1.14 11.74
CA GLU A 158 9.91 -0.13 12.22
C GLU A 158 9.33 1.29 12.24
N ALA A 159 8.53 1.63 11.24
CA ALA A 159 7.94 2.94 11.12
C ALA A 159 6.76 3.12 12.08
N PHE A 160 5.84 2.16 12.14
CA PHE A 160 4.51 2.34 12.74
C PHE A 160 4.33 1.68 14.12
N ASP A 161 5.01 0.56 14.40
CA ASP A 161 4.78 -0.25 15.60
C ASP A 161 5.88 -0.13 16.67
N ALA A 162 6.98 0.57 16.34
CA ALA A 162 8.13 0.80 17.24
C ALA A 162 8.14 2.17 17.93
#